data_AF-A0A6N8YVK5-F1
#
_entry.id   AF-A0A6N8YVK5-F1
#
_cell.length_a   1.000
_cell.length_b   1.000
_cell.length_c   1.000
_cell.angle_alpha   90.00
_cell.angle_beta   90.00
_cell.angle_gamma   90.00
#
_symmetry.space_group_name_H-M   'P 1'
#
loop_
_entity.id
_entity.type
_entity.pdbx_description
1 polymer ?
#
loop_
_entity_poly.entity_id
_entity_poly.type
_entity_poly.pdbx_seq_one_letter_code
_entity_poly.pdbx_strand_id
1 'polypeptide(L)' 'MASNTGWMRNREGLGIWEHRGKVAVVGWGQSHMDRRWDGVSLDRSCGGLTKEACLKAISDAGLCGEEIDGVVAGPGGGGG' A
#
# COMPACT_ATOMS: atom_id res chain seq x y z
N MET A 1 5.10 -18.86 -22.62
CA MET A 1 5.33 -17.98 -21.46
C MET A 1 4.27 -18.28 -20.42
N ALA A 2 4.59 -19.01 -19.35
CA ALA A 2 3.63 -19.24 -18.27
C ALA A 2 3.48 -17.95 -17.46
N SER A 3 2.25 -17.43 -17.36
CA SER A 3 1.95 -16.28 -16.50
C SER A 3 2.22 -16.67 -15.04
N ASN A 4 3.09 -15.92 -14.35
CA ASN A 4 3.39 -16.13 -12.93
C ASN A 4 2.22 -15.67 -12.05
N THR A 5 1.14 -16.47 -12.02
CA THR A 5 -0.09 -16.21 -11.28
C THR A 5 -0.12 -16.94 -9.94
N GLY A 6 1.04 -17.34 -9.40
CA GLY A 6 1.15 -18.08 -8.13
C GLY A 6 0.57 -17.33 -6.93
N TRP A 7 0.49 -16.01 -6.99
CA TRP A 7 -0.13 -15.13 -5.99
C TRP A 7 -1.66 -15.20 -5.97
N MET A 8 -2.29 -15.63 -7.08
CA MET A 8 -3.74 -15.71 -7.17
C MET A 8 -4.24 -16.84 -6.27
N ARG A 9 -5.11 -16.51 -5.32
CA ARG A 9 -5.80 -17.48 -4.47
C ARG A 9 -7.00 -18.10 -5.19
N ASN A 10 -6.77 -18.62 -6.40
CA ASN A 10 -7.79 -19.23 -7.27
C ASN A 10 -7.72 -20.76 -7.32
N ARG A 11 -6.89 -21.39 -6.48
CA ARG A 11 -6.73 -22.85 -6.36
C ARG A 11 -7.34 -23.37 -5.06
N GLU A 12 -7.87 -24.58 -5.13
CA GLU A 12 -8.43 -25.31 -3.99
C GLU A 12 -7.35 -25.60 -2.93
N GLY A 13 -7.71 -25.62 -1.64
CA GLY A 13 -6.76 -25.82 -0.53
C GLY A 13 -6.02 -24.57 -0.03
N LEU A 14 -6.07 -23.44 -0.76
CA LEU A 14 -5.58 -22.15 -0.24
C LEU A 14 -6.57 -21.50 0.73
N GLY A 15 -7.84 -21.93 0.71
CA GLY A 15 -8.90 -21.42 1.58
C GLY A 15 -9.37 -20.02 1.18
N ILE A 16 -10.70 -19.83 1.16
CA ILE A 16 -11.30 -18.50 1.13
C ILE A 16 -10.89 -17.81 2.43
N TRP A 17 -10.28 -16.62 2.33
CA TRP A 17 -9.98 -15.82 3.52
C TRP A 17 -11.29 -15.54 4.29
N GLU A 18 -11.26 -15.71 5.61
CA GLU A 18 -12.43 -15.64 6.49
C GLU A 18 -13.29 -14.37 6.31
N HIS A 19 -12.65 -13.24 5.96
CA HIS A 19 -13.34 -11.97 5.77
C HIS A 19 -13.51 -11.55 4.30
N ARG A 20 -13.40 -12.50 3.35
CA ARG A 20 -13.65 -12.22 1.92
C ARG A 20 -15.04 -11.61 1.74
N GLY A 21 -15.11 -10.47 1.06
CA GLY A 21 -16.36 -9.73 0.83
C GLY A 21 -16.84 -8.89 2.02
N LYS A 22 -16.10 -8.86 3.14
CA LYS A 22 -16.36 -8.00 4.30
C LYS A 22 -15.43 -6.78 4.39
N VAL A 23 -14.53 -6.62 3.41
CA VAL A 23 -13.57 -5.51 3.35
C VAL A 23 -13.82 -4.68 2.10
N ALA A 24 -13.76 -3.37 2.27
CA ALA A 24 -13.87 -2.39 1.21
C ALA A 24 -12.61 -1.51 1.18
N VAL A 25 -12.24 -1.07 -0.02
CA VAL A 25 -11.27 0.02 -0.21
C VAL A 25 -12.07 1.31 -0.25
N VAL A 26 -11.85 2.18 0.72
CA VAL A 26 -12.60 3.43 0.89
C VAL A 26 -11.79 4.69 0.57
N GLY A 27 -10.46 4.54 0.40
CA GLY A 27 -9.60 5.65 -0.01
C GLY A 27 -8.33 5.15 -0.68
N TRP A 28 -7.77 5.99 -1.56
CA TRP A 28 -6.52 5.74 -2.27
C TRP A 28 -5.61 6.97 -2.25
N GLY A 29 -4.30 6.74 -2.13
CA GLY A 29 -3.33 7.81 -2.07
C GLY A 29 -2.06 7.47 -2.84
N GLN A 30 -1.63 8.43 -3.67
CA GLN A 30 -0.36 8.34 -4.38
C GLN A 30 0.49 9.56 -4.03
N SER A 31 1.73 9.30 -3.62
CA SER A 31 2.72 10.34 -3.36
C SER A 31 3.23 10.97 -4.64
N HIS A 32 4.03 12.03 -4.48
CA HIS A 32 4.83 12.51 -5.58
C HIS A 32 5.81 11.42 -6.06
N MET A 33 5.96 11.29 -7.38
CA MET A 33 6.97 10.41 -7.98
C MET A 33 8.17 11.25 -8.35
N ASP A 34 9.31 10.92 -7.75
CA ASP A 34 10.57 11.61 -7.97
C ASP A 34 11.68 10.61 -8.32
N ARG A 35 12.83 11.13 -8.76
CA ARG A 35 14.05 10.34 -8.84
C ARG A 35 14.47 9.87 -7.44
N ARG A 36 15.43 8.95 -7.43
CA ARG A 36 16.02 8.44 -6.18
C ARG A 36 16.43 9.61 -5.29
N TRP A 37 16.02 9.51 -4.03
CA TRP A 37 16.30 10.49 -2.99
C TRP A 37 17.79 10.89 -2.94
N ASP A 38 18.03 12.19 -2.83
CA ASP A 38 19.35 12.85 -2.84
C ASP A 38 20.06 12.84 -1.47
N GLY A 39 19.37 12.39 -0.42
CA GLY A 39 19.91 12.35 0.94
C GLY A 39 19.82 13.68 1.71
N VAL A 40 19.21 14.73 1.13
CA VAL A 40 19.15 16.06 1.75
C VAL A 40 17.97 16.17 2.70
N SER A 41 16.75 15.88 2.23
CA SER A 41 15.54 16.11 3.01
C SER A 41 14.68 14.86 3.16
N LEU A 42 14.25 14.56 4.39
CA LEU A 42 13.51 13.35 4.71
C LEU A 42 12.08 13.33 4.14
N ASP A 43 11.48 14.49 3.83
CA ASP A 43 10.17 14.57 3.18
C ASP A 43 10.16 13.91 1.78
N ARG A 44 11.30 13.94 1.08
CA ARG A 44 11.49 13.28 -0.23
C ARG A 44 12.13 11.89 -0.14
N SER A 45 12.44 11.43 1.06
CA SER A 45 12.87 10.04 1.26
C SER A 45 11.73 9.06 0.95
N CYS A 46 12.05 7.78 0.77
CA CYS A 46 11.04 6.73 0.62
C CYS A 46 9.99 6.76 1.76
N GLY A 47 10.43 7.00 3.01
CA GLY A 47 9.52 7.12 4.16
C GLY A 47 8.65 8.38 4.10
N GLY A 48 9.21 9.51 3.67
CA GLY A 48 8.46 10.77 3.49
C GLY A 48 7.37 10.65 2.42
N LEU A 49 7.72 10.07 1.26
CA LEU A 49 6.77 9.79 0.19
C LEU A 49 5.73 8.73 0.60
N THR A 50 6.13 7.69 1.34
CA THR A 50 5.17 6.71 1.89
C THR A 50 4.16 7.40 2.81
N LYS A 51 4.63 8.28 3.70
CA LYS A 51 3.75 9.09 4.57
C LYS A 51 2.79 9.95 3.75
N GLU A 52 3.27 10.61 2.70
CA GLU A 52 2.42 11.43 1.82
C GLU A 52 1.30 10.59 1.18
N ALA A 53 1.62 9.40 0.66
CA ALA A 53 0.64 8.49 0.08
C ALA A 53 -0.40 8.05 1.12
N CYS A 54 0.02 7.66 2.32
CA CYS A 54 -0.88 7.26 3.40
C CYS A 54 -1.84 8.40 3.80
N LEU A 55 -1.32 9.62 3.98
CA LEU A 55 -2.15 10.77 4.37
C LEU A 55 -3.20 11.12 3.30
N LYS A 56 -2.83 11.01 2.01
CA LYS A 56 -3.79 11.18 0.91
C LYS A 56 -4.88 10.11 0.92
N ALA A 57 -4.51 8.84 1.17
CA ALA A 57 -5.48 7.75 1.25
C ALA A 57 -6.45 7.91 2.42
N ILE A 58 -5.96 8.35 3.59
CA ILE A 58 -6.78 8.64 4.76
C ILE A 58 -7.74 9.81 4.46
N SER A 59 -7.24 10.88 3.85
CA SER A 59 -8.06 12.02 3.46
C SER A 59 -9.13 11.66 2.43
N ASP A 60 -8.81 10.81 1.45
CA ASP A 60 -9.76 10.34 0.43
C ASP A 60 -10.87 9.47 1.04
N ALA A 61 -10.54 8.69 2.07
CA ALA A 61 -11.51 7.94 2.86
C ALA A 61 -12.41 8.81 3.76
N GLY A 62 -12.09 10.11 3.91
CA GLY A 62 -12.80 11.00 4.83
C GLY A 62 -12.56 10.70 6.31
N LEU A 63 -11.43 10.06 6.64
CA LEU A 63 -11.04 9.67 7.99
C LEU A 63 -9.94 10.60 8.53
N CYS A 64 -9.70 10.53 9.85
CA CYS A 64 -8.51 11.09 10.50
C CYS A 64 -7.54 10.00 10.95
N GLY A 65 -6.31 10.40 11.31
CA GLY A 65 -5.25 9.47 11.69
C GLY A 65 -5.56 8.67 12.96
N GLU A 66 -6.37 9.22 13.87
CA GLU A 66 -6.80 8.53 15.10
C GLU A 66 -7.77 7.37 14.84
N GLU A 67 -8.41 7.30 13.67
CA GLU A 67 -9.34 6.23 13.28
C GLU A 67 -8.64 5.01 12.67
N ILE A 68 -7.31 5.03 12.59
CA ILE A 68 -6.51 3.96 12.00
C ILE A 68 -5.94 3.05 13.08
N ASP A 69 -6.43 1.82 13.14
CA ASP A 69 -5.96 0.82 14.13
C ASP A 69 -4.59 0.22 13.81
N GLY A 70 -4.16 0.27 12.55
CA GLY A 70 -2.90 -0.36 12.14
C GLY A 70 -2.46 0.03 10.73
N VAL A 71 -1.14 -0.05 10.52
CA VAL A 71 -0.50 0.22 9.22
C VAL A 71 0.36 -0.97 8.83
N VAL A 72 0.13 -1.49 7.63
CA VAL A 72 0.96 -2.53 7.02
C VAL A 72 1.67 -1.93 5.82
N ALA A 73 3.01 -1.97 5.84
CA ALA A 73 3.85 -1.50 4.75
C ALA A 73 4.72 -2.65 4.23
N GLY A 74 4.78 -2.81 2.91
CA GLY A 74 5.63 -3.79 2.25
C GLY A 74 6.73 -3.10 1.43
N PRO A 75 8.00 -3.51 1.55
CA PRO A 75 9.02 -3.13 0.58
C PRO A 75 8.77 -3.88 -0.73
N GLY A 76 8.80 -3.22 -1.90
CA GLY A 76 8.56 -3.97 -3.14
C GLY A 76 8.41 -3.23 -4.47
N GLY A 77 8.84 -1.98 -4.59
CA GLY A 77 8.88 -1.26 -5.87
C GLY A 77 10.29 -1.28 -6.49
N GLY A 78 10.81 -2.46 -6.81
CA GLY A 78 12.12 -2.62 -7.46
C GLY A 78 12.88 -3.82 -6.93
N GLY A 79 12.85 -4.92 -7.69
CA GLY A 79 13.64 -6.11 -7.38
C GLY A 79 15.13 -5.80 -7.33
N GLY A 80 15.78 -6.44 -6.35
CA GLY A 80 17.20 -6.71 -6.24
C GLY A 80 17.34 -8.06 -5.57
#